data_AF-A0A970FVL2-F1
#
_entry.id   AF-A0A970FVL2-F1
#
_cell.length_a   1.000
_cell.length_b   1.000
_cell.length_c   1.000
_cell.angle_alpha   90.00
_cell.angle_beta   90.00
_cell.angle_gamma   90.00
#
_symmetry.space_group_name_H-M   'P 1'
#
loop_
_entity.id
_entity.type
_entity.pdbx_description
1 polymer ?
#
loop_
_entity_poly.entity_id
_entity_poly.type
_entity_poly.pdbx_seq_one_letter_code
_entity_poly.pdbx_strand_id
1 'polypeptide(L)'
;MKINKQAKSLVVFSAIIVVLLLVWLGSSLIPGLKPAEGTTPATTLATEILFESNLNDVAYLEIDNEKATFKLVSEEVKDQEGKVSLLWTVDGMDDYPFSSSAVENIARIANRVYLTKEIAQGVTDFSPYGLDKPTAILRVVMKDGTQHEIKFGKEIPSGYYDYVTVDQTGRVCTIASSTGDRIRSTLLDLLDKTAVIGLEANKLQKLEFSRDKDQLHLVSEIMLVGEEGSGTEYLDFTITEPVRRSGTSESLSKLVNQSVAASVSQFVEIDPEELAL
;
A
#
# COMPACT_ATOMS: atom_id res chain seq x y z
N MET A 1 -5.70 -32.11 -11.81
CA MET A 1 -5.84 -30.68 -12.18
C MET A 1 -6.34 -29.92 -10.95
N LYS A 2 -5.43 -29.25 -10.21
CA LYS A 2 -5.77 -28.49 -8.98
C LYS A 2 -6.35 -27.13 -9.40
N ILE A 3 -7.66 -26.97 -9.27
CA ILE A 3 -8.34 -25.70 -9.56
C ILE A 3 -8.08 -24.72 -8.40
N ASN A 4 -7.47 -23.56 -8.74
CA ASN A 4 -7.22 -22.40 -7.89
C ASN A 4 -8.51 -21.95 -7.15
N LYS A 5 -8.40 -21.61 -5.86
CA LYS A 5 -9.52 -21.16 -5.00
C LYS A 5 -10.26 -19.93 -5.56
N GLN A 6 -9.58 -19.07 -6.32
CA GLN A 6 -10.16 -17.94 -7.08
C GLN A 6 -11.01 -18.43 -8.27
N ALA A 7 -10.56 -19.47 -8.99
CA ALA A 7 -11.31 -20.04 -10.10
C ALA A 7 -12.58 -20.79 -9.64
N LYS A 8 -12.57 -21.38 -8.43
CA LYS A 8 -13.79 -21.96 -7.84
C LYS A 8 -14.85 -20.90 -7.51
N SER A 9 -14.44 -19.72 -7.04
CA SER A 9 -15.36 -18.60 -6.77
C SER A 9 -15.95 -18.03 -8.07
N LEU A 10 -15.12 -17.83 -9.10
CA LEU A 10 -15.57 -17.29 -10.39
C LEU A 10 -16.51 -18.24 -11.14
N VAL A 11 -16.25 -19.56 -11.06
CA VAL A 11 -17.14 -20.59 -11.63
C VAL A 11 -18.48 -20.61 -10.89
N VAL A 12 -18.51 -20.48 -9.57
CA VAL A 12 -19.77 -20.42 -8.80
C VAL A 12 -20.57 -19.15 -9.13
N PHE A 13 -19.93 -17.99 -9.25
CA PHE A 13 -20.61 -16.74 -9.65
C PHE A 13 -21.17 -16.82 -11.08
N SER A 14 -20.40 -17.37 -12.03
CA SER A 14 -20.89 -17.57 -13.40
C SER A 14 -22.05 -18.56 -13.48
N ALA A 15 -22.02 -19.64 -12.69
CA ALA A 15 -23.10 -20.62 -12.63
C ALA A 15 -24.38 -20.01 -12.05
N ILE A 16 -24.28 -19.16 -11.02
CA ILE A 16 -25.43 -18.46 -10.43
C ILE A 16 -26.05 -17.47 -11.43
N ILE A 17 -25.23 -16.72 -12.18
CA ILE A 17 -25.72 -15.79 -13.20
C ILE A 17 -26.41 -16.52 -14.35
N VAL A 18 -25.87 -17.66 -14.79
CA VAL A 18 -26.50 -18.50 -15.82
C VAL A 18 -27.82 -19.09 -15.33
N VAL A 19 -27.89 -19.54 -14.07
CA VAL A 19 -29.14 -20.04 -13.46
C VAL A 19 -30.17 -18.92 -13.36
N LEU A 20 -29.77 -17.70 -12.96
CA LEU A 20 -30.68 -16.55 -12.89
C LEU A 20 -31.17 -16.09 -14.28
N LEU A 21 -30.31 -16.12 -15.30
CA LEU A 21 -30.70 -15.83 -16.68
C LEU A 21 -31.63 -16.90 -17.27
N LEU A 22 -31.43 -18.18 -16.94
CA LEU A 22 -32.32 -19.26 -17.36
C LEU A 22 -33.68 -19.22 -16.64
N VAL A 23 -33.70 -18.83 -15.35
CA VAL A 23 -34.94 -18.60 -14.60
C VAL A 23 -35.68 -17.37 -15.16
N TRP A 24 -34.96 -16.31 -15.52
CA TRP A 24 -35.53 -15.12 -16.14
C TRP A 24 -36.10 -15.40 -17.53
N LEU A 25 -35.35 -16.08 -18.41
CA LEU A 25 -35.80 -16.49 -19.74
C LEU A 25 -36.96 -17.50 -19.68
N GLY A 26 -36.90 -18.46 -18.76
CA GLY A 26 -37.96 -19.45 -18.55
C GLY A 26 -39.28 -18.81 -18.05
N SER A 27 -39.20 -17.74 -17.25
CA SER A 27 -40.37 -17.01 -16.78
C SER A 27 -41.07 -16.18 -17.87
N SER A 28 -40.39 -15.86 -18.98
CA SER A 28 -40.96 -15.11 -20.10
C SER A 28 -41.83 -15.96 -21.05
N LEU A 29 -41.74 -17.28 -20.99
CA LEU A 29 -42.35 -18.19 -21.96
C LEU A 29 -43.63 -18.89 -21.46
N ILE A 30 -44.02 -18.69 -20.20
CA ILE A 30 -45.21 -19.32 -19.60
C ILE A 30 -46.20 -18.22 -19.18
N PRO A 31 -47.30 -18.00 -19.94
CA PRO A 31 -48.33 -17.03 -19.56
C PRO A 31 -49.04 -17.50 -18.29
N GLY A 32 -48.85 -16.79 -17.17
CA GLY A 32 -49.61 -17.01 -15.93
C GLY A 32 -48.80 -17.28 -14.66
N LEU A 33 -47.47 -17.45 -14.73
CA LEU A 33 -46.63 -17.43 -13.52
C LEU A 33 -46.34 -15.98 -13.12
N LYS A 34 -47.01 -15.50 -12.06
CA LYS A 34 -46.58 -14.29 -11.37
C LYS A 34 -45.22 -14.57 -10.69
N PRO A 35 -44.21 -13.72 -10.86
CA PRO A 35 -42.96 -13.88 -10.15
C PRO A 35 -43.24 -13.78 -8.66
N ALA A 36 -42.82 -14.77 -7.89
CA ALA A 36 -42.75 -14.64 -6.45
C ALA A 36 -41.74 -13.52 -6.16
N GLU A 37 -42.19 -12.44 -5.52
CA GLU A 37 -41.35 -11.36 -5.00
C GLU A 37 -40.49 -11.90 -3.86
N GLY A 38 -39.49 -12.70 -4.22
CA GLY A 38 -38.39 -13.11 -3.37
C GLY A 38 -37.17 -12.27 -3.69
N THR A 39 -37.28 -10.94 -3.62
CA THR A 39 -36.11 -10.07 -3.54
C THR A 39 -35.44 -10.38 -2.20
N THR A 40 -34.42 -11.23 -2.23
CA THR A 40 -33.42 -11.23 -1.16
C THR A 40 -32.86 -9.81 -1.14
N PRO A 41 -33.06 -8.99 -0.10
CA PRO A 41 -32.46 -7.68 -0.07
C PRO A 41 -30.95 -7.90 -0.13
N ALA A 42 -30.30 -7.35 -1.15
CA ALA A 42 -28.89 -7.08 -1.08
C ALA A 42 -28.71 -6.19 0.15
N THR A 43 -28.20 -6.76 1.25
CA THR A 43 -27.79 -5.97 2.40
C THR A 43 -26.62 -5.13 1.93
N THR A 44 -26.91 -3.91 1.47
CA THR A 44 -25.93 -2.83 1.49
C THR A 44 -25.59 -2.66 2.95
N LEU A 45 -24.48 -3.26 3.40
CA LEU A 45 -23.95 -3.04 4.73
C LEU A 45 -23.66 -1.54 4.81
N ALA A 46 -24.54 -0.78 5.48
CA ALA A 46 -24.23 0.59 5.87
C ALA A 46 -22.96 0.51 6.72
N THR A 47 -21.84 0.95 6.15
CA THR A 47 -20.58 0.96 6.86
C THR A 47 -20.61 2.17 7.79
N GLU A 48 -20.91 1.94 9.06
CA GLU A 48 -20.92 2.99 10.07
C GLU A 48 -19.51 3.59 10.19
N ILE A 49 -19.43 4.90 10.39
CA ILE A 49 -18.17 5.62 10.51
C ILE A 49 -17.85 5.75 12.00
N LEU A 50 -16.68 5.24 12.40
CA LEU A 50 -16.19 5.35 13.77
C LEU A 50 -15.52 6.69 14.03
N PHE A 51 -14.78 7.19 13.04
CA PHE A 51 -14.06 8.46 13.09
C PHE A 51 -14.03 9.10 11.71
N GLU A 52 -14.15 10.41 11.67
CA GLU A 52 -14.03 11.21 10.45
C GLU A 52 -13.43 12.57 10.77
N SER A 53 -12.53 13.03 9.90
CA SER A 53 -11.98 14.38 9.93
C SER A 53 -11.78 14.89 8.50
N ASN A 54 -11.52 16.18 8.35
CA ASN A 54 -11.10 16.75 7.07
C ASN A 54 -9.58 16.92 7.09
N LEU A 55 -8.86 16.21 6.21
CA LEU A 55 -7.40 16.27 6.15
C LEU A 55 -6.85 17.68 5.89
N ASN A 56 -7.62 18.57 5.26
CA ASN A 56 -7.20 19.97 5.06
C ASN A 56 -7.17 20.77 6.36
N ASP A 57 -7.89 20.31 7.38
CA ASP A 57 -7.96 20.95 8.70
C ASP A 57 -7.00 20.28 9.69
N VAL A 58 -6.30 19.22 9.29
CA VAL A 58 -5.27 18.54 10.09
C VAL A 58 -3.96 19.33 10.01
N ALA A 59 -3.35 19.59 11.18
CA ALA A 59 -2.03 20.19 11.28
C ALA A 59 -0.93 19.13 11.10
N TYR A 60 -1.04 18.02 11.82
CA TYR A 60 -0.13 16.87 11.72
C TYR A 60 -0.76 15.62 12.33
N LEU A 61 -0.16 14.48 12.04
CA LEU A 61 -0.51 13.19 12.63
C LEU A 61 0.65 12.69 13.48
N GLU A 62 0.37 12.15 14.66
CA GLU A 62 1.36 11.39 15.42
C GLU A 62 0.98 9.92 15.44
N ILE A 63 1.96 9.07 15.12
CA ILE A 63 1.83 7.63 15.18
C ILE A 63 2.75 7.17 16.30
N ASP A 64 2.19 6.41 17.23
CA ASP A 64 2.91 5.84 18.35
C ASP A 64 2.57 4.35 18.43
N ASN A 65 3.55 3.49 18.13
CA ASN A 65 3.38 2.04 18.14
C ASN A 65 4.60 1.37 18.82
N GLU A 66 4.52 0.06 19.03
CA GLU A 66 5.58 -0.70 19.72
C GLU A 66 6.97 -0.60 19.06
N LYS A 67 7.05 -0.17 17.80
CA LYS A 67 8.28 -0.17 17.01
C LYS A 67 8.87 1.24 16.81
N ALA A 68 8.03 2.26 16.75
CA ALA A 68 8.44 3.64 16.54
C ALA A 68 7.37 4.65 16.95
N THR A 69 7.83 5.86 17.27
CA THR A 69 7.00 7.06 17.34
C THR A 69 7.46 8.02 16.25
N PHE A 70 6.56 8.44 15.37
CA PHE A 70 6.89 9.36 14.28
C PHE A 70 5.70 10.28 13.96
N LYS A 71 6.00 11.40 13.30
CA LYS A 71 5.03 12.42 12.94
C LYS A 71 4.91 12.54 11.43
N LEU A 72 3.69 12.66 10.93
CA LEU A 72 3.42 12.99 9.54
C LEU A 72 2.95 14.44 9.43
N VAL A 73 3.54 15.17 8.49
CA VAL A 73 3.17 16.53 8.12
C VAL A 73 2.66 16.54 6.67
N SER A 74 1.91 17.57 6.30
CA SER A 74 1.40 17.70 4.95
C SER A 74 1.66 19.07 4.36
N GLU A 75 1.91 19.10 3.06
CA GLU A 75 2.04 20.30 2.26
C GLU A 75 1.05 20.28 1.10
N GLU A 76 0.52 21.45 0.74
CA GLU A 76 -0.32 21.59 -0.45
C GLU A 76 0.54 21.53 -1.70
N VAL A 77 0.22 20.58 -2.59
CA VAL A 77 0.84 20.44 -3.89
C VAL A 77 -0.20 20.66 -4.98
N LYS A 78 0.23 21.21 -6.12
CA LYS A 78 -0.61 21.41 -7.30
C LYS A 78 -0.13 20.52 -8.42
N ASP A 79 -1.05 19.79 -9.03
CA ASP A 79 -0.74 19.06 -10.25
C ASP A 79 -0.67 20.01 -11.48
N GLN A 80 -0.34 19.44 -12.64
CA GLN A 80 -0.23 20.17 -13.90
C GLN A 80 -1.56 20.82 -14.34
N GLU A 81 -2.70 20.32 -13.84
CA GLU A 81 -4.03 20.86 -14.11
C GLU A 81 -4.46 21.91 -13.06
N GLY A 82 -3.59 22.21 -12.10
CA GLY A 82 -3.82 23.18 -11.03
C GLY A 82 -4.69 22.66 -9.89
N LYS A 83 -5.00 21.36 -9.86
CA LYS A 83 -5.75 20.73 -8.76
C LYS A 83 -4.83 20.61 -7.54
N VAL A 84 -5.35 21.05 -6.40
CA VAL A 84 -4.65 20.99 -5.11
C VAL A 84 -4.86 19.62 -4.46
N SER A 85 -3.79 19.00 -3.97
CA SER A 85 -3.81 17.84 -3.08
C SER A 85 -2.82 18.02 -1.94
N LEU A 86 -2.94 17.18 -0.91
CA LEU A 86 -1.98 17.14 0.20
C LEU A 86 -0.93 16.07 -0.06
N LEU A 87 0.34 16.46 -0.06
CA LEU A 87 1.46 15.54 -0.01
C LEU A 87 1.83 15.32 1.46
N TRP A 88 1.73 14.08 1.93
CA TRP A 88 2.10 13.70 3.29
C TRP A 88 3.53 13.15 3.32
N THR A 89 4.32 13.61 4.28
CA THR A 89 5.72 13.21 4.50
C THR A 89 5.98 12.93 5.98
N VAL A 90 7.10 12.24 6.27
CA VAL A 90 7.57 12.02 7.63
C VAL A 90 8.34 13.26 8.08
N ASP A 91 7.94 13.86 9.20
CA ASP A 91 8.53 15.09 9.72
C ASP A 91 10.02 14.91 10.03
N GLY A 92 10.86 15.82 9.52
CA GLY A 92 12.30 15.83 9.77
C GLY A 92 13.10 14.71 9.10
N MET A 93 12.52 14.01 8.11
CA MET A 93 13.18 12.91 7.39
C MET A 93 13.04 13.08 5.86
N ASP A 94 13.21 14.30 5.37
CA ASP A 94 13.02 14.64 3.94
C ASP A 94 14.04 13.98 3.00
N ASP A 95 15.22 13.64 3.51
CA ASP A 95 16.29 12.97 2.75
C ASP A 95 16.04 11.47 2.53
N TYR A 96 14.98 10.93 3.13
CA TYR A 96 14.63 9.52 3.03
C TYR A 96 13.62 9.25 1.91
N PRO A 97 13.82 8.18 1.12
CA PRO A 97 12.93 7.86 0.01
C PRO A 97 11.66 7.19 0.51
N PHE A 98 10.82 7.87 1.30
CA PHE A 98 9.54 7.31 1.72
C PHE A 98 8.57 7.16 0.55
N SER A 99 7.86 6.04 0.52
CA SER A 99 6.79 5.83 -0.46
C SER A 99 5.61 6.74 -0.12
N SER A 100 5.35 7.73 -0.97
CA SER A 100 4.21 8.64 -0.79
C SER A 100 2.89 7.87 -0.65
N SER A 101 2.75 6.74 -1.35
CA SER A 101 1.57 5.88 -1.25
C SER A 101 1.43 5.19 0.12
N ALA A 102 2.54 4.76 0.74
CA ALA A 102 2.53 4.13 2.05
C ALA A 102 2.18 5.16 3.14
N VAL A 103 2.77 6.35 3.05
CA VAL A 103 2.49 7.48 3.96
C VAL A 103 1.04 7.96 3.80
N GLU A 104 0.55 8.13 2.57
CA GLU A 104 -0.84 8.53 2.31
C GLU A 104 -1.85 7.50 2.85
N ASN A 105 -1.52 6.21 2.81
CA ASN A 105 -2.39 5.17 3.38
C ASN A 105 -2.57 5.31 4.90
N ILE A 106 -1.58 5.82 5.63
CA ILE A 106 -1.71 6.17 7.04
C ILE A 106 -2.60 7.42 7.17
N ALA A 107 -2.33 8.46 6.39
CA ALA A 107 -3.12 9.70 6.43
C ALA A 107 -4.61 9.48 6.14
N ARG A 108 -4.94 8.53 5.24
CA ARG A 108 -6.33 8.15 4.94
C ARG A 108 -7.09 7.59 6.15
N ILE A 109 -6.40 7.00 7.12
CA ILE A 109 -7.01 6.52 8.36
C ILE A 109 -7.43 7.70 9.24
N ALA A 110 -6.64 8.78 9.25
CA ALA A 110 -7.02 10.03 9.90
C ALA A 110 -8.20 10.73 9.20
N ASN A 111 -8.40 10.51 7.91
CA ASN A 111 -9.59 11.02 7.22
C ASN A 111 -10.85 10.28 7.68
N ARG A 112 -10.80 8.94 7.68
CA ARG A 112 -11.97 8.13 8.01
C ARG A 112 -11.60 6.72 8.50
N VAL A 113 -12.24 6.32 9.60
CA VAL A 113 -12.19 4.95 10.12
C VAL A 113 -13.59 4.35 10.07
N TYR A 114 -13.70 3.16 9.48
CA TYR A 114 -14.97 2.45 9.33
C TYR A 114 -15.19 1.47 10.49
N LEU A 115 -16.30 1.63 11.18
CA LEU A 115 -16.75 0.69 12.19
C LEU A 115 -17.18 -0.62 11.53
N THR A 116 -16.63 -1.74 11.99
CA THR A 116 -17.16 -3.06 11.66
C THR A 116 -18.28 -3.46 12.60
N LYS A 117 -18.04 -3.32 13.91
CA LYS A 117 -19.00 -3.72 14.94
C LYS A 117 -18.73 -2.98 16.24
N GLU A 118 -19.78 -2.55 16.92
CA GLU A 118 -19.69 -2.11 18.31
C GLU A 118 -19.74 -3.31 19.26
N ILE A 119 -18.83 -3.35 20.24
CA ILE A 119 -18.67 -4.46 21.19
C ILE A 119 -19.23 -4.09 22.56
N ALA A 120 -18.95 -2.87 23.02
CA ALA A 120 -19.41 -2.38 24.31
C ALA A 120 -19.46 -0.85 24.35
N GLN A 121 -20.29 -0.32 25.25
CA GLN A 121 -20.39 1.10 25.59
C GLN A 121 -20.24 1.29 27.10
N GLY A 122 -19.82 2.48 27.53
CA GLY A 122 -19.62 2.80 28.94
C GLY A 122 -18.53 1.96 29.61
N VAL A 123 -17.56 1.48 28.83
CA VAL A 123 -16.44 0.68 29.31
C VAL A 123 -15.53 1.55 30.17
N THR A 124 -15.21 1.06 31.36
CA THR A 124 -14.26 1.68 32.29
C THR A 124 -12.96 0.89 32.42
N ASP A 125 -13.01 -0.43 32.17
CA ASP A 125 -11.83 -1.30 32.11
C ASP A 125 -11.56 -1.73 30.65
N PHE A 126 -10.49 -1.17 30.09
CA PHE A 126 -10.07 -1.39 28.71
C PHE A 126 -9.06 -2.55 28.54
N SER A 127 -8.59 -3.13 29.66
CA SER A 127 -7.59 -4.19 29.70
C SER A 127 -7.97 -5.46 28.93
N PRO A 128 -9.24 -5.93 28.98
CA PRO A 128 -9.67 -7.11 28.22
C PRO A 128 -9.45 -6.96 26.71
N TYR A 129 -9.55 -5.73 26.20
CA TYR A 129 -9.43 -5.38 24.80
C TYR A 129 -8.00 -4.97 24.41
N GLY A 130 -7.10 -4.82 25.40
CA GLY A 130 -5.75 -4.27 25.22
C GLY A 130 -5.77 -2.81 24.79
N LEU A 131 -6.77 -2.03 25.21
CA LEU A 131 -6.90 -0.60 24.89
C LEU A 131 -6.37 0.29 26.03
N ASP A 132 -6.04 -0.30 27.19
CA ASP A 132 -5.27 0.32 28.26
C ASP A 132 -3.77 0.44 27.90
N LYS A 133 -3.27 -0.58 27.18
CA LYS A 133 -1.93 -0.66 26.58
C LYS A 133 -2.08 -0.97 25.09
N PRO A 134 -2.47 0.03 24.28
CA PRO A 134 -2.71 -0.18 22.86
C PRO A 134 -1.44 -0.60 22.13
N THR A 135 -1.60 -1.40 21.08
CA THR A 135 -0.51 -1.82 20.19
C THR A 135 -0.10 -0.70 19.24
N ALA A 136 -1.01 0.25 18.99
CA ALA A 136 -0.72 1.50 18.31
C ALA A 136 -1.73 2.60 18.68
N ILE A 137 -1.30 3.84 18.54
CA ILE A 137 -2.10 5.05 18.73
C ILE A 137 -1.88 5.95 17.51
N LEU A 138 -2.99 6.44 16.94
CA LEU A 138 -2.99 7.51 15.96
C LEU A 138 -3.59 8.76 16.61
N ARG A 139 -2.80 9.84 16.70
CA ARG A 139 -3.29 11.15 17.12
C ARG A 139 -3.47 12.04 15.91
N VAL A 140 -4.67 12.59 15.75
CA VAL A 140 -5.02 13.55 14.71
C VAL A 140 -5.07 14.92 15.36
N VAL A 141 -4.07 15.75 15.08
CA VAL A 141 -3.98 17.11 15.64
C VAL A 141 -4.46 18.10 14.58
N MET A 142 -5.54 18.81 14.91
CA MET A 142 -6.20 19.77 14.03
C MET A 142 -5.52 21.15 14.12
N LYS A 143 -5.68 21.97 13.07
CA LYS A 143 -5.12 23.33 13.00
C LYS A 143 -5.71 24.28 14.05
N ASP A 144 -6.91 23.99 14.56
CA ASP A 144 -7.55 24.75 15.64
C ASP A 144 -7.06 24.35 17.05
N GLY A 145 -6.17 23.35 17.13
CA GLY A 145 -5.65 22.79 18.39
C GLY A 145 -6.46 21.63 18.96
N THR A 146 -7.60 21.27 18.35
CA THR A 146 -8.35 20.06 18.71
C THR A 146 -7.50 18.82 18.43
N GLN A 147 -7.57 17.82 19.30
CA GLN A 147 -6.87 16.55 19.14
C GLN A 147 -7.84 15.39 19.29
N HIS A 148 -7.74 14.44 18.38
CA HIS A 148 -8.41 13.14 18.48
C HIS A 148 -7.38 12.03 18.63
N GLU A 149 -7.69 11.04 19.47
CA GLU A 149 -6.83 9.89 19.73
C GLU A 149 -7.57 8.59 19.39
N ILE A 150 -7.04 7.83 18.44
CA ILE A 150 -7.56 6.53 18.03
C ILE A 150 -6.61 5.46 18.55
N LYS A 151 -7.08 4.60 19.46
CA LYS A 151 -6.29 3.53 20.08
C LYS A 151 -6.63 2.19 19.46
N PHE A 152 -5.60 1.48 19.02
CA PHE A 152 -5.68 0.15 18.42
C PHE A 152 -5.25 -0.88 19.45
N GLY A 153 -6.15 -1.79 19.80
CA GLY A 153 -5.96 -2.79 20.84
C GLY A 153 -5.49 -4.14 20.29
N LYS A 154 -5.94 -5.20 20.96
CA LYS A 154 -5.66 -6.59 20.56
C LYS A 154 -6.42 -6.96 19.30
N GLU A 155 -5.78 -7.79 18.48
CA GLU A 155 -6.42 -8.54 17.41
C GLU A 155 -7.39 -9.58 18.02
N ILE A 156 -8.56 -9.73 17.41
CA ILE A 156 -9.54 -10.75 17.76
C ILE A 156 -9.05 -12.11 17.24
N PRO A 157 -9.29 -13.24 17.92
CA PRO A 157 -8.77 -14.56 17.52
C PRO A 157 -9.08 -15.02 16.08
N SER A 158 -10.00 -14.36 15.38
CA SER A 158 -10.26 -14.63 13.96
C SER A 158 -9.17 -14.11 13.02
N GLY A 159 -8.34 -13.16 13.45
CA GLY A 159 -7.30 -12.51 12.66
C GLY A 159 -7.79 -11.48 11.64
N TYR A 160 -9.07 -11.11 11.67
CA TYR A 160 -9.66 -10.18 10.70
C TYR A 160 -9.96 -8.80 11.28
N TYR A 161 -10.06 -8.69 12.61
CA TYR A 161 -10.48 -7.47 13.25
C TYR A 161 -9.66 -7.19 14.50
N ASP A 162 -9.46 -5.90 14.77
CA ASP A 162 -8.83 -5.41 16.00
C ASP A 162 -9.86 -4.64 16.83
N TYR A 163 -9.69 -4.67 18.16
CA TYR A 163 -10.40 -3.74 19.02
C TYR A 163 -9.88 -2.32 18.82
N VAL A 164 -10.78 -1.35 18.87
CA VAL A 164 -10.45 0.07 18.74
C VAL A 164 -11.33 0.90 19.68
N THR A 165 -10.78 2.01 20.16
CA THR A 165 -11.55 3.09 20.77
C THR A 165 -11.09 4.43 20.22
N VAL A 166 -12.00 5.40 20.22
CA VAL A 166 -11.73 6.78 19.81
C VAL A 166 -12.02 7.68 20.99
N ASP A 167 -11.06 8.55 21.29
CA ASP A 167 -11.05 9.48 22.39
C ASP A 167 -11.40 8.78 23.72
N GLN A 168 -12.00 9.51 24.66
CA GLN A 168 -12.43 8.97 25.96
C GLN A 168 -13.93 8.63 25.95
N THR A 169 -14.44 8.12 24.83
CA THR A 169 -15.89 7.89 24.65
C THR A 169 -16.45 6.72 25.48
N GLY A 170 -15.61 5.85 26.04
CA GLY A 170 -16.06 4.62 26.70
C GLY A 170 -16.60 3.56 25.74
N ARG A 171 -16.50 3.78 24.42
CA ARG A 171 -16.94 2.83 23.39
C ARG A 171 -15.79 1.90 23.03
N VAL A 172 -16.08 0.61 22.93
CA VAL A 172 -15.17 -0.39 22.37
C VAL A 172 -15.80 -0.95 21.12
N CYS A 173 -15.05 -0.84 20.03
CA CYS A 173 -15.48 -1.16 18.68
C CYS A 173 -14.49 -2.12 18.05
N THR A 174 -14.81 -2.62 16.85
CA THR A 174 -13.89 -3.36 16.01
C THR A 174 -13.76 -2.74 14.64
N ILE A 175 -12.56 -2.84 14.08
CA ILE A 175 -12.19 -2.41 12.73
C ILE A 175 -11.45 -3.56 12.03
N ALA A 176 -11.31 -3.50 10.71
CA ALA A 176 -10.46 -4.46 9.99
C ALA A 176 -9.01 -4.38 10.49
N SER A 177 -8.37 -5.53 10.75
CA SER A 177 -6.97 -5.59 11.21
C SER A 177 -6.02 -4.93 10.23
N SER A 178 -6.31 -4.96 8.92
CA SER A 178 -5.54 -4.24 7.91
C SER A 178 -5.44 -2.73 8.13
N THR A 179 -6.42 -2.13 8.82
CA THR A 179 -6.36 -0.71 9.22
C THR A 179 -5.40 -0.53 10.39
N GLY A 180 -5.43 -1.42 11.39
CA GLY A 180 -4.47 -1.42 12.49
C GLY A 180 -3.03 -1.69 12.04
N ASP A 181 -2.85 -2.61 11.09
CA ASP A 181 -1.53 -2.99 10.56
C ASP A 181 -0.81 -1.81 9.92
N ARG A 182 -1.55 -0.93 9.23
CA ARG A 182 -1.00 0.29 8.65
C ARG A 182 -0.44 1.23 9.71
N ILE A 183 -1.12 1.39 10.85
CA ILE A 183 -0.64 2.23 11.95
C ILE A 183 0.52 1.54 12.71
N ARG A 184 0.58 0.21 12.72
CA ARG A 184 1.68 -0.60 13.28
C ARG A 184 2.90 -0.75 12.35
N SER A 185 2.90 -0.06 11.21
CA SER A 185 4.05 -0.02 10.30
C SER A 185 5.26 0.63 10.97
N THR A 186 6.46 0.12 10.67
CA THR A 186 7.71 0.80 11.01
C THR A 186 8.03 1.90 10.01
N LEU A 187 8.96 2.79 10.34
CA LEU A 187 9.55 3.71 9.34
C LEU A 187 10.17 2.94 8.15
N LEU A 188 10.81 1.80 8.40
CA LEU A 188 11.39 0.94 7.36
C LEU A 188 10.33 0.41 6.38
N ASP A 189 9.12 0.11 6.87
CA ASP A 189 8.00 -0.35 6.05
C ASP A 189 7.44 0.76 5.15
N LEU A 190 7.69 2.03 5.49
CA LEU A 190 7.26 3.19 4.72
C LEU A 190 8.26 3.60 3.63
N LEU A 191 9.49 3.08 3.66
CA LEU A 191 10.49 3.37 2.63
C LEU A 191 10.09 2.76 1.28
N ASP A 192 10.30 3.54 0.22
CA ASP A 192 10.11 3.10 -1.15
C ASP A 192 11.23 2.14 -1.55
N LYS A 193 10.84 0.87 -1.64
CA LYS A 193 11.71 -0.24 -2.04
C LYS A 193 12.21 -0.13 -3.48
N THR A 194 11.55 0.66 -4.31
CA THR A 194 11.89 0.85 -5.74
C THR A 194 12.81 2.05 -5.97
N ALA A 195 12.72 3.08 -5.12
CA ALA A 195 13.46 4.33 -5.31
C ALA A 195 14.94 4.26 -4.92
N VAL A 196 15.38 3.25 -4.15
CA VAL A 196 16.76 3.20 -3.61
C VAL A 196 17.83 3.07 -4.67
N ILE A 197 17.56 2.35 -5.76
CA ILE A 197 18.55 2.18 -6.83
C ILE A 197 18.46 3.36 -7.81
N GLY A 198 17.27 3.92 -8.03
CA GLY A 198 17.09 5.19 -8.76
C GLY A 198 17.64 5.21 -10.18
N LEU A 199 17.86 4.05 -10.81
CA LEU A 199 18.43 3.96 -12.15
C LEU A 199 17.33 4.06 -13.20
N GLU A 200 17.55 4.91 -14.20
CA GLU A 200 16.71 4.97 -15.40
C GLU A 200 17.45 4.32 -16.56
N ALA A 201 16.88 3.25 -17.14
CA ALA A 201 17.58 2.43 -18.14
C ALA A 201 18.04 3.24 -19.36
N ASN A 202 17.26 4.23 -19.76
CA ASN A 202 17.51 5.14 -20.88
C ASN A 202 18.59 6.21 -20.61
N LYS A 203 18.94 6.45 -19.34
CA LYS A 203 20.02 7.38 -18.92
C LYS A 203 21.34 6.67 -18.65
N LEU A 204 21.39 5.35 -18.79
CA LEU A 204 22.62 4.58 -18.59
C LEU A 204 23.63 4.81 -19.72
N GLN A 205 24.89 5.04 -19.36
CA GLN A 205 25.98 5.30 -20.30
C GLN A 205 27.02 4.17 -20.34
N LYS A 206 27.17 3.44 -19.24
CA LYS A 206 28.17 2.39 -19.08
C LYS A 206 27.62 1.29 -18.18
N LEU A 207 27.91 0.05 -18.56
CA LEU A 207 27.73 -1.14 -17.74
C LEU A 207 29.10 -1.78 -17.50
N GLU A 208 29.37 -2.13 -16.24
CA GLU A 208 30.54 -2.88 -15.84
C GLU A 208 30.10 -4.05 -14.96
N PHE A 209 30.48 -5.25 -15.38
CA PHE A 209 30.08 -6.50 -14.73
C PHE A 209 31.32 -7.34 -14.42
N SER A 210 31.46 -7.71 -13.15
CA SER A 210 32.54 -8.58 -12.66
C SER A 210 31.97 -9.83 -12.01
N ARG A 211 32.58 -10.98 -12.28
CA ARG A 211 32.21 -12.27 -11.67
C ARG A 211 33.44 -13.11 -11.36
N ASP A 212 33.68 -13.31 -10.07
CA ASP A 212 34.88 -14.00 -9.57
C ASP A 212 34.95 -15.48 -9.96
N LYS A 213 33.80 -16.16 -10.03
CA LYS A 213 33.74 -17.60 -10.30
C LYS A 213 34.50 -18.01 -11.57
N ASP A 214 34.48 -17.16 -12.59
CA ASP A 214 35.13 -17.37 -13.87
C ASP A 214 36.03 -16.20 -14.30
N GLN A 215 36.34 -15.29 -13.38
CA GLN A 215 37.17 -14.09 -13.61
C GLN A 215 36.67 -13.25 -14.80
N LEU A 216 35.34 -13.25 -15.03
CA LEU A 216 34.75 -12.47 -16.09
C LEU A 216 34.72 -11.01 -15.67
N HIS A 217 35.37 -10.16 -16.47
CA HIS A 217 35.23 -8.72 -16.42
C HIS A 217 34.72 -8.25 -17.78
N LEU A 218 33.54 -7.64 -17.78
CA LEU A 218 32.84 -7.16 -18.97
C LEU A 218 32.57 -5.68 -18.81
N VAL A 219 32.99 -4.90 -19.79
CA VAL A 219 32.72 -3.46 -19.85
C VAL A 219 31.99 -3.18 -21.15
N SER A 220 30.86 -2.47 -21.06
CA SER A 220 30.08 -2.04 -22.22
C SER A 220 29.69 -0.57 -22.10
N GLU A 221 29.95 0.18 -23.16
CA GLU A 221 29.30 1.47 -23.41
C GLU A 221 27.85 1.22 -23.81
N ILE A 222 26.95 2.11 -23.38
CA ILE A 222 25.51 2.05 -23.66
C ILE A 222 25.11 3.34 -24.37
N MET A 223 24.31 3.21 -25.42
CA MET A 223 23.69 4.33 -26.13
C MET A 223 22.20 4.09 -26.28
N LEU A 224 21.38 5.08 -25.89
CA LEU A 224 19.97 5.09 -26.25
C LEU A 224 19.85 5.43 -27.74
N VAL A 225 19.20 4.55 -28.50
CA VAL A 225 18.87 4.77 -29.91
C VAL A 225 17.37 4.99 -30.03
N GLY A 226 16.98 6.13 -30.59
CA GLY A 226 15.59 6.58 -30.64
C GLY A 226 15.34 7.76 -29.69
N GLU A 227 14.13 8.32 -29.76
CA GLU A 227 13.70 9.38 -28.84
C GLU A 227 13.15 8.75 -27.56
N GLU A 228 13.55 9.30 -26.41
CA GLU A 228 13.05 8.88 -25.10
C GLU A 228 11.52 8.97 -25.06
N GLY A 229 10.84 7.87 -24.72
CA GLY A 229 9.39 7.80 -24.64
C GLY A 229 8.68 7.58 -25.99
N SER A 230 9.41 7.35 -27.08
CA SER A 230 8.83 7.07 -28.40
C SER A 230 8.09 5.72 -28.49
N GLY A 231 8.38 4.79 -27.57
CA GLY A 231 7.93 3.40 -27.61
C GLY A 231 8.69 2.52 -28.61
N THR A 232 9.67 3.08 -29.31
CA THR A 232 10.51 2.39 -30.30
C THR A 232 12.01 2.51 -29.99
N GLU A 233 12.35 3.20 -28.90
CA GLU A 233 13.71 3.33 -28.43
C GLU A 233 14.26 2.01 -27.92
N TYR A 234 15.57 1.82 -28.10
CA TYR A 234 16.28 0.66 -27.60
C TYR A 234 17.70 1.02 -27.17
N LEU A 235 18.29 0.18 -26.34
CA LEU A 235 19.68 0.31 -25.91
C LEU A 235 20.59 -0.42 -26.90
N ASP A 236 21.54 0.30 -27.49
CA ASP A 236 22.66 -0.27 -28.21
C ASP A 236 23.88 -0.40 -27.29
N PHE A 237 24.65 -1.46 -27.49
CA PHE A 237 25.76 -1.84 -26.63
C PHE A 237 27.05 -1.93 -27.43
N THR A 238 28.13 -1.36 -26.88
CA THR A 238 29.49 -1.61 -27.35
C THR A 238 30.32 -2.15 -26.21
N ILE A 239 30.52 -3.47 -26.21
CA ILE A 239 31.47 -4.14 -25.33
C ILE A 239 32.86 -3.60 -25.68
N THR A 240 33.58 -3.08 -24.69
CA THR A 240 34.96 -2.61 -24.80
C THR A 240 35.94 -3.63 -24.20
N GLU A 241 35.51 -4.38 -23.19
CA GLU A 241 36.28 -5.45 -22.53
C GLU A 241 35.44 -6.73 -22.34
N PRO A 242 36.02 -7.93 -22.52
CA PRO A 242 37.44 -8.20 -22.80
C PRO A 242 37.81 -8.05 -24.29
N VAL A 243 36.83 -8.02 -25.19
CA VAL A 243 37.03 -7.89 -26.63
C VAL A 243 36.02 -6.90 -27.19
N ARG A 244 36.50 -5.92 -27.97
CA ARG A 244 35.64 -4.90 -28.55
C ARG A 244 34.60 -5.52 -29.50
N ARG A 245 33.31 -5.34 -29.19
CA ARG A 245 32.18 -5.82 -30.00
C ARG A 245 31.01 -4.85 -29.89
N SER A 246 30.46 -4.45 -31.04
CA SER A 246 29.29 -3.57 -31.12
C SER A 246 28.06 -4.34 -31.60
N GLY A 247 26.90 -3.94 -31.09
CA GLY A 247 25.58 -4.41 -31.52
C GLY A 247 24.64 -4.69 -30.35
N THR A 248 23.35 -4.70 -30.66
CA THR A 248 22.31 -5.02 -29.69
C THR A 248 22.47 -6.45 -29.16
N SER A 249 22.55 -6.58 -27.84
CA SER A 249 22.65 -7.88 -27.17
C SER A 249 21.44 -8.06 -26.28
N GLU A 250 20.57 -9.01 -26.63
CA GLU A 250 19.40 -9.35 -25.81
C GLU A 250 19.80 -9.71 -24.36
N SER A 251 20.98 -10.31 -24.18
CA SER A 251 21.50 -10.65 -22.85
C SER A 251 21.92 -9.40 -22.06
N LEU A 252 22.56 -8.42 -22.71
CA LEU A 252 22.94 -7.16 -22.05
C LEU A 252 21.71 -6.29 -21.76
N SER A 253 20.75 -6.23 -22.68
CA SER A 253 19.45 -5.57 -22.43
C SER A 253 18.74 -6.20 -21.24
N LYS A 254 18.69 -7.54 -21.16
CA LYS A 254 18.11 -8.24 -19.99
C LYS A 254 18.85 -7.91 -18.71
N LEU A 255 20.19 -7.93 -18.73
CA LEU A 255 21.02 -7.62 -17.56
C LEU A 255 20.78 -6.19 -17.06
N VAL A 256 20.77 -5.20 -17.97
CA VAL A 256 20.44 -3.80 -17.65
C VAL A 256 19.03 -3.69 -17.07
N ASN A 257 18.03 -4.26 -17.73
CA ASN A 257 16.65 -4.19 -17.26
C ASN A 257 16.46 -4.85 -15.89
N GLN A 258 17.13 -5.98 -15.63
CA GLN A 258 17.10 -6.62 -14.31
C GLN A 258 17.84 -5.82 -13.25
N SER A 259 18.92 -5.13 -13.62
CA SER A 259 19.67 -4.26 -12.70
C SER A 259 18.88 -3.02 -12.34
N VAL A 260 18.18 -2.43 -13.31
CA VAL A 260 17.27 -1.29 -13.10
C VAL A 260 16.02 -1.71 -12.32
N ALA A 261 15.49 -2.90 -12.59
CA ALA A 261 14.34 -3.45 -11.86
C ALA A 261 14.71 -4.06 -10.50
N ALA A 262 15.98 -4.08 -10.13
CA ALA A 262 16.39 -4.50 -8.81
C ALA A 262 15.72 -3.56 -7.80
N SER A 263 15.17 -4.16 -6.74
CA SER A 263 14.45 -3.45 -5.70
C SER A 263 14.87 -4.00 -4.35
N VAL A 264 14.77 -3.16 -3.34
CA VAL A 264 15.08 -3.56 -1.97
C VAL A 264 14.03 -4.56 -1.51
N SER A 265 14.47 -5.77 -1.15
CA SER A 265 13.58 -6.76 -0.55
C SER A 265 13.10 -6.29 0.83
N GLN A 266 14.04 -5.79 1.63
CA GLN A 266 13.81 -5.32 2.99
C GLN A 266 14.91 -4.31 3.37
N PHE A 267 14.51 -3.24 4.06
CA PHE A 267 15.44 -2.37 4.77
C PHE A 267 15.68 -2.95 6.17
N VAL A 268 16.94 -2.96 6.61
CA VAL A 268 17.33 -3.51 7.92
C VAL A 268 17.34 -2.42 8.99
N GLU A 269 17.89 -1.26 8.67
CA GLU A 269 18.09 -0.15 9.60
C GLU A 269 18.13 1.19 8.85
N ILE A 270 17.75 2.26 9.55
CA ILE A 270 17.89 3.67 9.12
C ILE A 270 19.12 4.22 9.85
N ASP A 271 20.08 4.79 9.12
CA ASP A 271 21.35 5.31 9.66
C ASP A 271 22.12 4.32 10.58
N PRO A 272 22.50 3.11 10.11
CA PRO A 272 23.29 2.19 10.91
C PRO A 272 24.66 2.79 11.26
N GLU A 273 25.06 2.73 12.53
CA GLU A 273 26.37 3.24 13.00
C GLU A 273 27.55 2.46 12.40
N GLU A 274 27.36 1.18 12.04
CA GLU A 274 28.35 0.34 11.37
C GLU A 274 27.77 -0.40 10.16
N LEU A 275 28.42 -0.26 9.00
CA LEU A 275 28.03 -0.93 7.75
C LEU A 275 28.66 -2.32 7.57
N ALA A 276 29.33 -2.85 8.61
CA ALA A 276 30.01 -4.13 8.54
C ALA A 276 29.02 -5.28 8.82
N LEU A 277 28.48 -5.86 7.74
CA LEU A 277 27.86 -7.19 7.73
C LEU A 277 28.85 -8.25 7.22
#